data_AF-S9WLD5-F1
#
_entry.id   AF-S9WLD5-F1
#
_cell.length_a   1.000
_cell.length_b   1.000
_cell.length_c   1.000
_cell.angle_alpha   90.00
_cell.angle_beta   90.00
_cell.angle_gamma   90.00
#
_symmetry.space_group_name_H-M   'P 1'
#
loop_
_entity.id
_entity.type
_entity.pdbx_description
1 polymer ?
#
loop_
_entity_poly.entity_id
_entity_poly.type
_entity_poly.pdbx_seq_one_letter_code
_entity_poly.pdbx_strand_id
1 'polypeptide(L)'
;MIAAIRTGKSRIMVRVSSTQDRAGIQNALDSGADGVLIPYVNNAKELEEAVSCCYYPTQGTRSVYTPQQCMNEKGLLGYVPAANKNVVVAFQVETASCIENMDEIMAVKGIDIAFLGQNDLCMSMGLYDGRYVFPEMYFSKELNDATAKLIAAAHKNNVILGIFLFGTDRVAEFLEKGFTFISLGSDLHHAQTQAAAYMKNLAVATAAKGKTWAHQPSALV
;
A
#
# COMPACT_ATOMS: atom_id res chain seq x y z
N MET A 1 6.01 -16.69 -3.48
CA MET A 1 5.18 -15.65 -4.15
C MET A 1 5.99 -14.84 -5.15
N ILE A 2 7.06 -14.15 -4.74
CA ILE A 2 7.87 -13.30 -5.63
C ILE A 2 8.30 -14.03 -6.92
N ALA A 3 8.93 -15.21 -6.79
CA ALA A 3 9.34 -16.01 -7.95
C ALA A 3 8.17 -16.38 -8.89
N ALA A 4 6.98 -16.65 -8.35
CA ALA A 4 5.79 -16.99 -9.14
C ALA A 4 5.17 -15.75 -9.82
N ILE A 5 5.18 -14.58 -9.18
CA ILE A 5 4.67 -13.35 -9.81
C ILE A 5 5.62 -12.88 -10.92
N ARG A 6 6.93 -13.10 -10.78
CA ARG A 6 7.94 -12.79 -11.80
C ARG A 6 7.74 -13.56 -13.11
N THR A 7 7.08 -14.73 -13.10
CA THR A 7 6.72 -15.41 -14.35
C THR A 7 5.54 -14.72 -15.06
N GLY A 8 4.80 -13.88 -14.34
CA GLY A 8 3.84 -12.93 -14.91
C GLY A 8 4.50 -11.61 -15.33
N LYS A 9 3.70 -10.67 -15.85
CA LYS A 9 4.15 -9.34 -16.28
C LYS A 9 3.93 -8.25 -15.21
N SER A 10 3.57 -8.63 -13.98
CA SER A 10 3.23 -7.69 -12.91
C SER A 10 4.47 -7.27 -12.13
N ARG A 11 4.51 -6.00 -11.72
CA ARG A 11 5.48 -5.49 -10.74
C ARG A 11 5.14 -5.99 -9.34
N ILE A 12 6.15 -6.11 -8.48
CA ILE A 12 6.06 -6.69 -7.15
C ILE A 12 6.45 -5.64 -6.11
N MET A 13 5.48 -5.21 -5.32
CA MET A 13 5.69 -4.36 -4.15
C MET A 13 5.57 -5.22 -2.88
N VAL A 14 6.46 -5.02 -1.93
CA VAL A 14 6.39 -5.68 -0.61
C VAL A 14 6.19 -4.64 0.48
N ARG A 15 5.10 -4.76 1.24
CA ARG A 15 4.93 -3.97 2.47
C ARG A 15 5.84 -4.54 3.56
N VAL A 16 6.74 -3.72 4.08
CA VAL A 16 7.66 -4.10 5.18
C VAL A 16 7.02 -3.85 6.53
N SER A 17 7.67 -4.27 7.63
CA SER A 17 7.04 -4.25 8.95
C SER A 17 6.99 -2.86 9.59
N SER A 18 7.98 -2.02 9.31
CA SER A 18 8.12 -0.66 9.87
C SER A 18 9.16 0.16 9.11
N THR A 19 9.27 1.44 9.44
CA THR A 19 10.37 2.33 8.99
C THR A 19 11.75 1.83 9.41
N GLN A 20 11.84 1.07 10.52
CA GLN A 20 13.10 0.55 11.06
C GLN A 20 13.43 -0.87 10.55
N ASP A 21 12.58 -1.46 9.72
CA ASP A 21 12.72 -2.84 9.22
C ASP A 21 13.76 -2.97 8.10
N ARG A 22 15.01 -2.62 8.41
CA ARG A 22 16.14 -2.72 7.47
C ARG A 22 16.27 -4.12 6.89
N ALA A 23 16.12 -5.14 7.73
CA ALA A 23 16.23 -6.53 7.31
C ALA A 23 15.09 -6.91 6.35
N GLY A 24 13.85 -6.49 6.63
CA GLY A 24 12.71 -6.69 5.75
C GLY A 24 12.88 -5.97 4.41
N ILE A 25 13.34 -4.71 4.41
CA ILE A 25 13.61 -3.94 3.18
C ILE A 25 14.67 -4.67 2.33
N GLN A 26 15.80 -5.06 2.94
CA GLN A 26 16.86 -5.81 2.27
C GLN A 26 16.32 -7.14 1.70
N ASN A 27 15.64 -7.93 2.52
CA ASN A 27 15.13 -9.24 2.14
C ASN A 27 14.11 -9.15 1.00
N ALA A 28 13.21 -8.17 1.03
CA ALA A 28 12.22 -7.94 -0.02
C ALA A 28 12.89 -7.68 -1.36
N LEU A 29 13.84 -6.74 -1.40
CA LEU A 29 14.51 -6.34 -2.63
C LEU A 29 15.53 -7.39 -3.11
N ASP A 30 16.18 -8.12 -2.20
CA ASP A 30 17.13 -9.20 -2.56
C ASP A 30 16.41 -10.45 -3.09
N SER A 31 15.17 -10.66 -2.64
CA SER A 31 14.28 -11.69 -3.19
C SER A 31 13.74 -11.34 -4.58
N GLY A 32 13.92 -10.08 -5.02
CA GLY A 32 13.53 -9.61 -6.34
C GLY A 32 12.20 -8.86 -6.40
N ALA A 33 11.77 -8.23 -5.30
CA ALA A 33 10.73 -7.20 -5.37
C ALA A 33 11.20 -5.99 -6.19
N ASP A 34 10.29 -5.36 -6.92
CA ASP A 34 10.54 -4.10 -7.65
C ASP A 34 10.57 -2.90 -6.70
N GLY A 35 9.95 -3.03 -5.53
CA GLY A 35 9.87 -1.96 -4.57
C GLY A 35 9.29 -2.36 -3.22
N VAL A 36 9.26 -1.39 -2.30
CA VAL A 36 8.74 -1.56 -0.94
C VAL A 36 7.67 -0.53 -0.60
N LEU A 37 6.74 -0.91 0.26
CA LEU A 37 5.78 -0.02 0.89
C LEU A 37 6.10 0.08 2.39
N ILE A 38 6.52 1.26 2.83
CA ILE A 38 6.97 1.53 4.20
C ILE A 38 5.78 2.05 5.03
N PRO A 39 5.34 1.33 6.06
CA PRO A 39 4.21 1.75 6.90
C PRO A 39 4.64 2.72 8.01
N TYR A 40 3.67 3.37 8.64
CA TYR A 40 3.79 4.13 9.89
C TYR A 40 4.89 5.22 9.88
N VAL A 41 4.98 5.98 8.79
CA VAL A 41 5.93 7.10 8.69
C VAL A 41 5.40 8.33 9.42
N ASN A 42 6.13 8.81 10.44
CA ASN A 42 5.69 9.98 11.21
C ASN A 42 6.58 11.22 11.04
N ASN A 43 7.80 11.08 10.54
CA ASN A 43 8.70 12.21 10.27
C ASN A 43 9.67 11.91 9.12
N ALA A 44 10.33 12.97 8.62
CA ALA A 44 11.24 12.89 7.49
C ALA A 44 12.45 11.99 7.77
N LYS A 45 13.03 12.07 8.97
CA LYS A 45 14.23 11.30 9.34
C LYS A 45 13.99 9.79 9.28
N GLU A 46 12.87 9.32 9.83
CA GLU A 46 12.47 7.91 9.77
C GLU A 46 12.33 7.42 8.32
N LEU A 47 11.75 8.26 7.45
CA LEU A 47 11.61 7.93 6.04
C LEU A 47 12.96 7.93 5.32
N GLU A 48 13.83 8.91 5.56
CA GLU A 48 15.19 8.98 5.00
C GLU A 48 16.00 7.72 5.33
N GLU A 49 15.95 7.26 6.58
CA GLU A 49 16.63 6.05 7.02
C GLU A 49 16.11 4.81 6.27
N ALA A 50 14.79 4.66 6.16
CA ALA A 50 14.15 3.56 5.43
C ALA A 50 14.45 3.60 3.92
N VAL A 51 14.33 4.78 3.30
CA VAL A 51 14.65 5.01 1.88
C VAL A 51 16.11 4.66 1.61
N SER A 52 17.04 5.05 2.49
CA SER A 52 18.46 4.72 2.33
C SER A 52 18.70 3.21 2.24
N CYS A 53 17.88 2.38 2.90
CA CYS A 53 18.00 0.92 2.86
C CYS A 53 17.57 0.32 1.50
N CYS A 54 16.89 1.09 0.65
CA CYS A 54 16.44 0.65 -0.67
C CYS A 54 17.53 0.76 -1.75
N TYR A 55 18.47 1.69 -1.57
CA TYR A 55 19.52 2.01 -2.54
C TYR A 55 20.89 1.48 -2.09
N TYR A 56 21.66 0.94 -3.03
CA TYR A 56 23.06 0.54 -2.83
C TYR A 56 24.00 1.75 -2.61
N PRO A 57 25.24 1.53 -2.16
CA PRO A 57 26.23 2.60 -1.94
C PRO A 57 26.34 3.58 -3.10
N THR A 58 26.72 4.83 -2.79
CA THR A 58 26.58 6.08 -3.60
C THR A 58 25.21 6.76 -3.54
N GLN A 59 24.13 6.03 -3.22
CA GLN A 59 22.78 6.60 -3.06
C GLN A 59 22.10 6.18 -1.76
N GLY A 60 22.53 5.07 -1.15
CA GLY A 60 22.00 4.61 0.12
C GLY A 60 22.94 3.63 0.85
N THR A 61 22.35 2.80 1.69
CA THR A 61 23.02 1.92 2.65
C THR A 61 22.60 0.45 2.51
N ARG A 62 21.92 0.08 1.42
CA ARG A 62 21.58 -1.32 1.11
C ARG A 62 22.84 -2.17 1.04
N SER A 63 22.84 -3.26 1.78
CA SER A 63 23.96 -4.19 1.82
C SER A 63 24.10 -4.95 0.50
N VAL A 64 25.34 -5.32 0.19
CA VAL A 64 25.71 -6.08 -0.99
C VAL A 64 26.08 -7.50 -0.56
N TYR A 65 25.36 -8.49 -1.06
CA TYR A 65 25.69 -9.90 -0.88
C TYR A 65 25.67 -10.60 -2.25
N THR A 66 26.38 -11.72 -2.39
CA THR A 66 26.37 -12.53 -3.60
C THR A 66 26.40 -14.03 -3.26
N PRO A 67 25.57 -14.87 -3.92
CA PRO A 67 24.54 -14.52 -4.91
C PRO A 67 23.24 -13.99 -4.27
N GLN A 68 22.49 -13.14 -4.99
CA GLN A 68 21.14 -12.69 -4.62
C GLN A 68 20.13 -13.13 -5.69
N GLN A 69 18.88 -13.42 -5.31
CA GLN A 69 17.84 -13.88 -6.25
C GLN A 69 17.42 -12.79 -7.26
N CYS A 70 17.64 -11.53 -6.90
CA CYS A 70 17.38 -10.37 -7.75
C CYS A 70 18.40 -10.17 -8.88
N MET A 71 19.55 -10.85 -8.83
CA MET A 71 20.63 -10.65 -9.81
C MET A 71 20.16 -10.98 -11.22
N ASN A 72 20.62 -10.16 -12.18
CA ASN A 72 20.42 -10.38 -13.61
C ASN A 72 21.60 -11.18 -14.20
N GLU A 73 21.52 -11.52 -15.49
CA GLU A 73 22.55 -12.25 -16.23
C GLU A 73 23.94 -11.57 -16.21
N LYS A 74 23.97 -10.26 -15.91
CA LYS A 74 25.21 -9.46 -15.80
C LYS A 74 25.81 -9.47 -14.38
N GLY A 75 25.26 -10.29 -13.48
CA GLY A 75 25.71 -10.41 -12.09
C GLY A 75 25.53 -9.13 -11.28
N LEU A 76 26.18 -9.08 -10.11
CA LEU A 76 26.04 -7.99 -9.16
C LEU A 76 26.36 -6.60 -9.74
N LEU A 77 27.51 -6.47 -10.43
CA LEU A 77 27.96 -5.17 -10.97
C LEU A 77 27.08 -4.65 -12.11
N GLY A 78 26.41 -5.54 -12.85
CA GLY A 78 25.41 -5.15 -13.85
C GLY A 78 24.02 -4.91 -13.27
N TYR A 79 23.73 -5.42 -12.07
CA TYR A 79 22.45 -5.24 -11.38
C TYR A 79 22.40 -3.95 -10.57
N VAL A 80 23.43 -3.65 -9.77
CA VAL A 80 23.43 -2.52 -8.83
C VAL A 80 23.05 -1.17 -9.47
N PRO A 81 23.63 -0.75 -10.62
CA PRO A 81 23.24 0.51 -11.25
C PRO A 81 21.78 0.53 -11.72
N ALA A 82 21.29 -0.61 -12.21
CA ALA A 82 19.89 -0.74 -12.64
C ALA A 82 18.95 -0.74 -11.41
N ALA A 83 19.32 -1.39 -10.32
CA ALA A 83 18.55 -1.40 -9.08
C ALA A 83 18.39 0.01 -8.51
N ASN A 84 19.49 0.77 -8.37
CA ASN A 84 19.44 2.15 -7.88
C ASN A 84 18.61 3.09 -8.77
N LYS A 85 18.49 2.80 -10.07
CA LYS A 85 17.70 3.61 -10.99
C LYS A 85 16.20 3.26 -10.98
N ASN A 86 15.84 2.02 -10.65
CA ASN A 86 14.50 1.49 -10.93
C ASN A 86 13.77 0.94 -9.70
N VAL A 87 14.38 0.95 -8.51
CA VAL A 87 13.67 0.57 -7.28
C VAL A 87 12.52 1.55 -7.04
N VAL A 88 11.34 1.03 -6.70
CA VAL A 88 10.18 1.84 -6.34
C VAL A 88 10.07 1.94 -4.83
N VAL A 89 10.06 3.15 -4.30
CA VAL A 89 9.91 3.38 -2.85
C VAL A 89 8.58 4.08 -2.59
N ALA A 90 7.70 3.39 -1.87
CA ALA A 90 6.42 3.91 -1.44
C ALA A 90 6.38 4.02 0.08
N PHE A 91 5.64 4.99 0.61
CA PHE A 91 5.35 5.08 2.04
C PHE A 91 3.86 5.29 2.29
N GLN A 92 3.38 4.88 3.47
CA GLN A 92 1.99 5.04 3.85
C GLN A 92 1.76 6.35 4.61
N VAL A 93 0.77 7.11 4.13
CA VAL A 93 0.20 8.27 4.80
C VAL A 93 -0.99 7.77 5.62
N GLU A 94 -0.73 7.44 6.88
CA GLU A 94 -1.69 6.69 7.70
C GLU A 94 -1.76 7.13 9.18
N THR A 95 -1.12 8.25 9.53
CA THR A 95 -1.17 8.82 10.87
C THR A 95 -1.41 10.33 10.83
N ALA A 96 -1.98 10.88 11.90
CA ALA A 96 -2.16 12.32 12.07
C ALA A 96 -0.79 13.05 12.02
N SER A 97 0.23 12.48 12.66
CA SER A 97 1.59 13.04 12.65
C SER A 97 2.23 13.04 11.25
N CYS A 98 1.92 12.04 10.41
CA CYS A 98 2.32 12.05 8.99
C CYS A 98 1.72 13.27 8.26
N ILE A 99 0.43 13.57 8.50
CA ILE A 99 -0.24 14.73 7.93
C ILE A 99 0.36 16.03 8.48
N GLU A 100 0.65 16.12 9.77
CA GLU A 100 1.28 17.30 10.39
C GLU A 100 2.62 17.61 9.74
N ASN A 101 3.49 16.58 9.61
CA ASN A 101 4.85 16.68 9.08
C ASN A 101 4.94 16.48 7.55
N MET A 102 3.82 16.54 6.84
CA MET A 102 3.71 16.19 5.41
C MET A 102 4.73 16.89 4.52
N ASP A 103 4.97 18.19 4.72
CA ASP A 103 5.89 18.96 3.88
C ASP A 103 7.34 18.50 4.01
N GLU A 104 7.77 18.16 5.24
CA GLU A 104 9.12 17.65 5.50
C GLU A 104 9.28 16.22 5.00
N ILE A 105 8.28 15.36 5.24
CA ILE A 105 8.26 13.97 4.77
C ILE A 105 8.31 13.92 3.24
N MET A 106 7.51 14.74 2.57
CA MET A 106 7.43 14.75 1.10
C MET A 106 8.68 15.35 0.44
N ALA A 107 9.51 16.10 1.18
CA ALA A 107 10.79 16.62 0.69
C ALA A 107 11.91 15.57 0.70
N VAL A 108 11.70 14.40 1.31
CA VAL A 108 12.66 13.30 1.32
C VAL A 108 12.88 12.80 -0.11
N LYS A 109 14.15 12.72 -0.53
CA LYS A 109 14.52 12.28 -1.87
C LYS A 109 14.42 10.76 -2.01
N GLY A 110 14.12 10.30 -3.22
CA GLY A 110 14.10 8.86 -3.54
C GLY A 110 12.81 8.15 -3.17
N ILE A 111 11.74 8.90 -2.91
CA ILE A 111 10.36 8.40 -2.79
C ILE A 111 9.64 8.56 -4.13
N ASP A 112 8.85 7.57 -4.50
CA ASP A 112 8.07 7.56 -5.74
C ASP A 112 6.58 7.69 -5.46
N ILE A 113 6.08 7.09 -4.37
CA ILE A 113 4.65 6.97 -4.08
C ILE A 113 4.33 7.34 -2.64
N ALA A 114 3.36 8.23 -2.44
CA ALA A 114 2.70 8.48 -1.17
C ALA A 114 1.34 7.76 -1.18
N PHE A 115 1.21 6.72 -0.36
CA PHE A 115 0.08 5.80 -0.35
C PHE A 115 -0.87 6.11 0.81
N LEU A 116 -2.08 6.59 0.51
CA LEU A 116 -3.10 6.94 1.51
C LEU A 116 -3.71 5.70 2.16
N GLY A 117 -3.43 5.50 3.46
CA GLY A 117 -4.04 4.49 4.30
C GLY A 117 -5.27 5.05 5.03
N GLN A 118 -6.43 5.09 4.36
CA GLN A 118 -7.62 5.77 4.89
C GLN A 118 -8.07 5.25 6.26
N ASN A 119 -8.05 3.93 6.46
CA ASN A 119 -8.49 3.31 7.71
C ASN A 119 -7.64 3.79 8.88
N ASP A 120 -6.34 3.53 8.81
CA ASP A 120 -5.40 3.88 9.88
C ASP A 120 -5.33 5.39 10.08
N LEU A 121 -5.44 6.20 9.01
CA LEU A 121 -5.49 7.66 9.15
C LEU A 121 -6.73 8.12 9.92
N CYS A 122 -7.92 7.62 9.58
CA CYS A 122 -9.14 7.91 10.33
C CYS A 122 -9.03 7.47 11.80
N MET A 123 -8.43 6.30 12.05
CA MET A 123 -8.19 5.81 13.41
C MET A 123 -7.24 6.73 14.18
N SER A 124 -6.12 7.11 13.56
CA SER A 124 -5.12 7.99 14.16
C SER A 124 -5.64 9.40 14.42
N MET A 125 -6.63 9.88 13.67
CA MET A 125 -7.30 11.17 13.90
C MET A 125 -8.47 11.07 14.89
N GLY A 126 -8.75 9.88 15.44
CA GLY A 126 -9.83 9.66 16.42
C GLY A 126 -11.24 9.73 15.83
N LEU A 127 -11.41 9.49 14.53
CA LEU A 127 -12.72 9.60 13.86
C LEU A 127 -13.70 8.47 14.18
N TYR A 128 -13.19 7.36 14.74
CA TYR A 128 -13.99 6.19 15.10
C TYR A 128 -14.68 6.30 16.47
N ASP A 129 -14.25 7.24 17.32
CA ASP A 129 -14.70 7.35 18.71
C ASP A 129 -16.01 8.14 18.81
N GLY A 130 -17.11 7.52 18.37
CA GLY A 130 -18.47 8.09 18.44
C GLY A 130 -18.73 9.25 17.48
N ARG A 131 -17.77 9.64 16.64
CA ARG A 131 -17.91 10.74 15.66
C ARG A 131 -18.49 10.27 14.33
N TYR A 132 -18.05 9.11 13.85
CA TYR A 132 -18.47 8.52 12.59
C TYR A 132 -18.58 7.00 12.74
N VAL A 133 -19.46 6.37 11.95
CA VAL A 133 -19.49 4.91 11.80
C VAL A 133 -18.75 4.48 10.53
N PHE A 134 -18.22 3.26 10.49
CA PHE A 134 -17.66 2.73 9.24
C PHE A 134 -18.79 2.49 8.21
N PRO A 135 -18.66 2.91 6.93
CA PRO A 135 -17.53 3.59 6.29
C PRO A 135 -17.68 5.12 6.18
N GLU A 136 -18.64 5.75 6.88
CA GLU A 136 -18.95 7.19 6.79
C GLU A 136 -17.77 8.10 7.08
N MET A 137 -16.83 7.67 7.93
CA MET A 137 -15.59 8.42 8.21
C MET A 137 -14.76 8.75 6.95
N TYR A 138 -14.93 7.99 5.86
CA TYR A 138 -14.27 8.28 4.59
C TYR A 138 -14.74 9.56 3.90
N PHE A 139 -15.90 10.07 4.30
CA PHE A 139 -16.50 11.28 3.78
C PHE A 139 -16.41 12.45 4.78
N SER A 140 -15.76 12.22 5.93
CA SER A 140 -15.51 13.26 6.94
C SER A 140 -14.77 14.46 6.37
N LYS A 141 -15.02 15.64 6.93
CA LYS A 141 -14.30 16.85 6.56
C LYS A 141 -12.82 16.71 6.87
N GLU A 142 -12.49 16.11 8.01
CA GLU A 142 -11.13 15.92 8.50
C GLU A 142 -10.28 15.05 7.56
N LEU A 143 -10.82 13.92 7.07
CA LEU A 143 -10.11 13.11 6.09
C LEU A 143 -9.98 13.82 4.74
N ASN A 144 -10.99 14.57 4.32
CA ASN A 144 -10.93 15.35 3.09
C ASN A 144 -9.86 16.46 3.16
N ASP A 145 -9.77 17.17 4.28
CA ASP A 145 -8.73 18.19 4.51
C ASP A 145 -7.33 17.56 4.53
N ALA A 146 -7.16 16.43 5.23
CA ALA A 146 -5.90 15.68 5.25
C ALA A 146 -5.49 15.18 3.85
N THR A 147 -6.45 14.68 3.08
CA THR A 147 -6.25 14.25 1.69
C THR A 147 -5.86 15.42 0.80
N ALA A 148 -6.47 16.60 0.98
CA ALA A 148 -6.11 17.80 0.23
C ALA A 148 -4.66 18.24 0.53
N LYS A 149 -4.23 18.19 1.80
CA LYS A 149 -2.83 18.48 2.18
C LYS A 149 -1.86 17.49 1.51
N LEU A 150 -2.18 16.19 1.52
CA LEU A 150 -1.42 15.16 0.82
C LEU A 150 -1.31 15.45 -0.68
N ILE A 151 -2.42 15.74 -1.37
CA ILE A 151 -2.44 16.03 -2.81
C ILE A 151 -1.54 17.23 -3.12
N ALA A 152 -1.66 18.32 -2.36
CA ALA A 152 -0.85 19.52 -2.56
C ALA A 152 0.66 19.24 -2.40
N ALA A 153 1.03 18.51 -1.35
CA ALA A 153 2.43 18.14 -1.11
C ALA A 153 2.98 17.21 -2.19
N ALA A 154 2.20 16.20 -2.61
CA ALA A 154 2.60 15.25 -3.63
C ALA A 154 2.82 15.94 -4.98
N HIS A 155 1.91 16.84 -5.38
CA HIS A 155 2.07 17.64 -6.60
C HIS A 155 3.33 18.52 -6.56
N LYS A 156 3.58 19.20 -5.43
CA LYS A 156 4.77 20.06 -5.25
C LYS A 156 6.09 19.28 -5.42
N ASN A 157 6.12 18.02 -5.00
CA ASN A 157 7.32 17.19 -5.00
C ASN A 157 7.36 16.15 -6.13
N ASN A 158 6.37 16.17 -7.04
CA ASN A 158 6.23 15.21 -8.14
C ASN A 158 6.21 13.73 -7.67
N VAL A 159 5.44 13.47 -6.61
CA VAL A 159 5.25 12.13 -6.02
C VAL A 159 3.90 11.56 -6.45
N ILE A 160 3.88 10.28 -6.81
CA ILE A 160 2.66 9.58 -7.24
C ILE A 160 1.75 9.38 -6.02
N LEU A 161 0.46 9.65 -6.21
CA LEU A 161 -0.56 9.38 -5.20
C LEU A 161 -1.09 7.95 -5.35
N GLY A 162 -1.04 7.20 -4.25
CA GLY A 162 -1.55 5.83 -4.15
C GLY A 162 -2.64 5.67 -3.11
N ILE A 163 -3.51 4.67 -3.28
CA ILE A 163 -4.62 4.40 -2.35
C ILE A 163 -5.07 2.93 -2.40
N PHE A 164 -5.60 2.44 -1.27
CA PHE A 164 -6.34 1.20 -1.20
C PHE A 164 -7.85 1.44 -1.19
N LEU A 165 -8.58 0.78 -2.09
CA LEU A 165 -10.04 0.78 -2.16
C LEU A 165 -10.58 -0.64 -2.04
N PHE A 166 -11.79 -0.77 -1.50
CA PHE A 166 -12.53 -2.03 -1.48
C PHE A 166 -13.43 -2.10 -2.72
N GLY A 167 -12.87 -2.55 -3.85
CA GLY A 167 -13.56 -2.60 -5.13
C GLY A 167 -13.40 -1.30 -5.94
N THR A 168 -14.35 -1.06 -6.85
CA THR A 168 -14.21 -0.04 -7.91
C THR A 168 -15.06 1.22 -7.72
N ASP A 169 -15.95 1.24 -6.73
CA ASP A 169 -16.99 2.28 -6.60
C ASP A 169 -16.44 3.70 -6.45
N ARG A 170 -15.26 3.84 -5.84
CA ARG A 170 -14.58 5.13 -5.60
C ARG A 170 -13.41 5.40 -6.53
N VAL A 171 -13.18 4.58 -7.55
CA VAL A 171 -12.04 4.75 -8.46
C VAL A 171 -12.13 6.08 -9.20
N ALA A 172 -13.31 6.44 -9.73
CA ALA A 172 -13.52 7.70 -10.43
C ALA A 172 -13.21 8.91 -9.53
N GLU A 173 -13.70 8.91 -8.29
CA GLU A 173 -13.43 9.95 -7.29
C GLU A 173 -11.92 10.17 -7.08
N PHE A 174 -11.15 9.08 -6.95
CA PHE A 174 -9.72 9.19 -6.68
C PHE A 174 -8.88 9.51 -7.92
N LEU A 175 -9.31 9.07 -9.11
CA LEU A 175 -8.71 9.50 -10.38
C LEU A 175 -8.86 11.01 -10.57
N GLU A 176 -10.05 11.58 -10.29
CA GLU A 176 -10.28 13.04 -10.34
C GLU A 176 -9.40 13.81 -9.35
N LYS A 177 -9.08 13.20 -8.21
CA LYS A 177 -8.15 13.74 -7.19
C LYS A 177 -6.67 13.54 -7.56
N GLY A 178 -6.35 12.91 -8.69
CA GLY A 178 -4.97 12.71 -9.17
C GLY A 178 -4.29 11.42 -8.68
N PHE A 179 -5.01 10.51 -8.02
CA PHE A 179 -4.46 9.22 -7.60
C PHE A 179 -4.35 8.28 -8.80
N THR A 180 -3.16 7.72 -9.02
CA THR A 180 -2.89 6.84 -10.18
C THR A 180 -2.33 5.48 -9.78
N PHE A 181 -1.93 5.28 -8.52
CA PHE A 181 -1.56 3.98 -7.98
C PHE A 181 -2.70 3.42 -7.10
N ILE A 182 -3.68 2.76 -7.70
CA ILE A 182 -4.91 2.33 -7.02
C ILE A 182 -4.90 0.81 -6.81
N SER A 183 -4.94 0.38 -5.56
CA SER A 183 -5.23 -1.01 -5.19
C SER A 183 -6.74 -1.20 -5.02
N LEU A 184 -7.32 -2.19 -5.69
CA LEU A 184 -8.78 -2.45 -5.73
C LEU A 184 -9.25 -3.48 -4.70
N GLY A 185 -8.35 -4.00 -3.88
CA GLY A 185 -8.66 -5.00 -2.88
C GLY A 185 -7.48 -5.91 -2.59
N SER A 186 -7.75 -6.94 -1.78
CA SER A 186 -6.87 -8.08 -1.57
C SER A 186 -7.49 -9.36 -2.14
N ASP A 187 -6.67 -10.39 -2.28
CA ASP A 187 -7.13 -11.75 -2.58
C ASP A 187 -8.21 -12.22 -1.59
N LEU A 188 -8.03 -11.96 -0.30
CA LEU A 188 -9.00 -12.26 0.74
C LEU A 188 -10.30 -11.48 0.53
N HIS A 189 -10.23 -10.17 0.26
CA HIS A 189 -11.40 -9.34 -0.02
C HIS A 189 -12.17 -9.86 -1.25
N HIS A 190 -11.48 -10.18 -2.34
CA HIS A 190 -12.11 -10.72 -3.55
C HIS A 190 -12.74 -12.09 -3.31
N ALA A 191 -12.07 -12.99 -2.58
CA ALA A 191 -12.61 -14.30 -2.25
C ALA A 191 -13.86 -14.18 -1.37
N GLN A 192 -13.83 -13.35 -0.34
CA GLN A 192 -14.95 -13.12 0.58
C GLN A 192 -16.16 -12.51 -0.14
N THR A 193 -15.95 -11.46 -0.92
CA THR A 193 -17.04 -10.77 -1.63
C THR A 193 -17.69 -11.66 -2.68
N GLN A 194 -16.90 -12.38 -3.48
CA GLN A 194 -17.44 -13.28 -4.50
C GLN A 194 -18.15 -14.50 -3.89
N ALA A 195 -17.59 -15.07 -2.81
CA ALA A 195 -18.25 -16.15 -2.08
C ALA A 195 -19.59 -15.69 -1.51
N ALA A 196 -19.63 -14.53 -0.84
CA ALA A 196 -20.87 -13.97 -0.29
C ALA A 196 -21.92 -13.71 -1.39
N ALA A 197 -21.50 -13.19 -2.55
CA ALA A 197 -22.39 -13.00 -3.70
C ALA A 197 -23.00 -14.32 -4.20
N TYR A 198 -22.20 -15.40 -4.28
CA TYR A 198 -22.71 -16.72 -4.64
C TYR A 198 -23.67 -17.31 -3.60
N MET A 199 -23.41 -17.12 -2.30
CA MET A 199 -24.34 -17.56 -1.26
C MET A 199 -25.68 -16.82 -1.35
N LYS A 200 -25.65 -15.51 -1.63
CA LYS A 200 -26.88 -14.73 -1.87
C LYS A 200 -27.66 -15.25 -3.09
N ASN A 201 -26.98 -15.53 -4.19
CA ASN A 201 -27.61 -16.07 -5.40
C ASN A 201 -28.21 -17.46 -5.16
N LEU A 202 -27.54 -18.31 -4.38
CA LEU A 202 -28.06 -19.62 -3.98
C LEU A 202 -29.33 -19.49 -3.13
N ALA A 203 -29.37 -18.56 -2.17
CA ALA A 203 -30.56 -18.29 -1.37
C ALA A 203 -31.74 -17.83 -2.23
N VAL A 204 -31.50 -16.94 -3.20
CA VAL A 204 -32.53 -16.49 -4.16
C VAL A 204 -33.04 -17.66 -5.02
N ALA A 205 -32.14 -18.48 -5.57
CA ALA A 205 -32.49 -19.61 -6.42
C ALA A 205 -33.29 -20.69 -5.68
N THR A 206 -32.94 -20.97 -4.42
CA THR A 206 -33.63 -21.95 -3.59
C THR A 206 -35.02 -21.46 -3.19
N ALA A 207 -35.15 -20.19 -2.79
CA ALA A 207 -36.44 -19.57 -2.51
C ALA A 207 -37.39 -19.61 -3.71
N ALA A 208 -36.89 -19.33 -4.92
CA ALA A 208 -37.68 -19.41 -6.17
C ALA A 208 -38.20 -20.82 -6.49
N LYS A 209 -37.65 -21.87 -5.86
CA LYS A 209 -38.10 -23.27 -5.98
C LYS A 209 -38.92 -23.74 -4.78
N GLY A 210 -39.34 -22.84 -3.89
CA GLY A 210 -40.06 -23.18 -2.67
C GLY A 210 -39.22 -24.03 -1.71
N LYS A 211 -37.89 -23.93 -1.77
CA LYS A 211 -36.96 -24.62 -0.87
C LYS A 211 -36.35 -23.61 0.09
N THR A 212 -36.18 -24.02 1.34
CA THR A 212 -35.47 -23.22 2.34
C THR A 212 -34.01 -23.62 2.35
N TRP A 213 -33.11 -22.66 2.18
CA TRP A 213 -31.68 -22.82 2.41
C TRP A 213 -31.28 -21.89 3.55
N ALA A 214 -30.71 -22.47 4.60
CA ALA A 214 -30.26 -21.74 5.79
C ALA A 214 -28.82 -22.13 6.10
N HIS A 215 -28.03 -21.16 6.56
CA HIS A 215 -26.71 -21.43 7.11
C HIS A 215 -26.87 -22.36 8.32
N GLN A 216 -26.07 -23.42 8.38
CA GLN A 216 -25.93 -24.17 9.61
C GLN A 216 -25.21 -23.29 10.63
N PRO A 217 -25.69 -23.24 11.89
CA PRO A 217 -24.99 -22.55 12.96
C PRO A 217 -23.54 -23.03 13.04
N SER A 218 -22.62 -22.10 13.24
CA SER A 218 -21.20 -22.36 13.40
C SER A 218 -20.75 -21.70 14.69
N ALA A 219 -19.76 -22.27 15.37
CA ALA A 219 -19.16 -21.62 16.55
C ALA A 219 -18.49 -20.26 16.23
N LEU A 220 -18.38 -19.90 14.95
CA LEU A 220 -17.79 -18.65 14.46
C LEU A 220 -18.83 -17.57 14.10
N VAL A 221 -20.14 -17.87 14.12
CA VAL A 221 -21.23 -16.94 13.76
C VAL A 221 -22.40 -17.07 14.72
#